data_AF-A0A8S3A5Z1-F1
#
_entry.id   AF-A0A8S3A5Z1-F1
#
_cell.length_a   1.000
_cell.length_b   1.000
_cell.length_c   1.000
_cell.angle_alpha   90.00
_cell.angle_beta   90.00
_cell.angle_gamma   90.00
#
_symmetry.space_group_name_H-M   'P 1'
#
loop_
_entity.id
_entity.type
_entity.pdbx_description
1 polymer ?
#
loop_
_entity_poly.entity_id
_entity_poly.type
_entity_poly.pdbx_seq_one_letter_code
_entity_poly.pdbx_strand_id
1 'polypeptide(L)'
;YVNTLKTFCHCHEGYSGISCDVKDDCSHCLKGSLCIGRGLNNTPPAKCVCQLGYIGERCYIPYELCQNDSCHNGGTCIALDRRTKAYTCLCLDQYYGNRCENKSTILYVSFASNNQLSIPDAILVHSFVTSPSMMNYRRTTIKRIPLYQYNRTIVYYTQQYLPHLIF
;
A
#
# COMPACT_ATOMS: atom_id res chain seq x y z
N TYR A 1 19.85 43.17 28.57
CA TYR A 1 18.78 42.18 28.73
C TYR A 1 19.07 41.00 27.82
N VAL A 2 19.27 39.83 28.44
CA VAL A 2 19.41 38.43 27.97
C VAL A 2 20.42 38.12 26.86
N ASN A 3 21.61 37.75 27.35
CA ASN A 3 22.61 36.87 26.75
C ASN A 3 22.15 35.40 26.90
N THR A 4 22.35 34.53 25.90
CA THR A 4 22.79 33.12 26.12
C THR A 4 23.22 32.48 24.79
N LEU A 5 24.52 32.26 24.67
CA LEU A 5 25.21 31.46 23.66
C LEU A 5 24.55 30.08 23.48
N LYS A 6 23.81 29.85 22.40
CA LYS A 6 23.52 28.49 21.91
C LYS A 6 24.65 28.08 20.97
N THR A 7 25.74 27.56 21.53
CA THR A 7 26.73 26.79 20.78
C THR A 7 26.05 25.53 20.25
N PHE A 8 25.79 25.49 18.94
CA PHE A 8 25.35 24.28 18.28
C PHE A 8 26.60 23.43 18.02
N CYS A 9 26.67 22.25 18.63
CA CYS A 9 27.79 21.34 18.40
C CYS A 9 27.69 20.73 16.98
N HIS A 10 28.81 20.69 16.26
CA HIS A 10 28.90 19.86 15.05
C HIS A 10 29.05 18.40 15.50
N CYS A 11 27.96 17.63 15.42
CA CYS A 11 27.95 16.26 15.87
C CYS A 11 28.67 15.33 14.89
N HIS A 12 29.36 14.32 15.43
CA HIS A 12 29.87 13.20 14.63
C HIS A 12 28.72 12.38 14.03
N GLU A 13 28.99 11.65 12.94
CA GLU A 13 28.00 10.79 12.30
C GLU A 13 27.32 9.85 13.31
N GLY A 14 25.98 9.84 13.32
CA GLY A 14 25.19 9.01 14.22
C GLY A 14 24.82 9.66 15.55
N TYR A 15 25.10 10.95 15.73
CA TYR A 15 24.71 11.72 16.91
C TYR A 15 24.05 13.05 16.53
N SER A 16 23.06 13.47 17.29
CA SER A 16 22.32 14.72 17.13
C SER A 16 21.92 15.33 18.48
N GLY A 17 21.17 16.43 18.42
CA GLY A 17 20.78 17.23 19.60
C GLY A 17 21.66 18.46 19.78
N ILE A 18 21.26 19.36 20.69
CA ILE A 18 21.99 20.62 20.95
C ILE A 18 23.40 20.33 21.51
N SER A 19 23.55 19.21 22.22
CA SER A 19 24.79 18.74 22.84
C SER A 19 25.38 17.48 22.20
N CYS A 20 24.82 16.98 21.09
CA CYS A 20 25.24 15.70 20.47
C CYS A 20 25.07 14.45 21.36
N ASP A 21 24.23 14.51 22.39
CA ASP A 21 23.98 13.38 23.29
C ASP A 21 22.88 12.42 22.79
N VAL A 22 22.15 12.81 21.74
CA VAL A 22 21.11 11.98 21.15
C VAL A 22 21.77 11.08 20.12
N LYS A 23 21.79 9.78 20.36
CA LYS A 23 22.21 8.84 19.34
C LYS A 23 21.13 8.78 18.25
N ASP A 24 21.49 9.14 17.03
CA ASP A 24 20.59 9.01 15.89
C ASP A 24 20.36 7.52 15.60
N ASP A 25 19.11 7.08 15.66
CA ASP A 25 18.71 5.73 15.24
C ASP A 25 18.65 5.61 13.70
N CYS A 26 19.65 6.18 13.03
CA CYS A 26 19.78 6.22 11.57
C CYS A 26 20.79 5.18 11.06
N SER A 27 21.37 4.37 11.96
CA SER A 27 22.23 3.22 11.60
C SER A 27 21.53 2.20 10.70
N HIS A 28 20.20 2.27 10.62
CA HIS A 28 19.40 1.37 9.81
C HIS A 28 19.16 1.85 8.38
N CYS A 29 19.55 3.07 7.99
CA CYS A 29 19.42 3.57 6.61
C CYS A 29 20.61 3.15 5.73
N LEU A 30 20.41 3.05 4.42
CA LEU A 30 21.48 2.91 3.44
C LEU A 30 22.44 4.12 3.54
N LYS A 31 23.75 3.84 3.60
CA LYS A 31 24.80 4.87 3.62
C LYS A 31 24.59 5.88 2.48
N GLY A 32 24.57 7.17 2.83
CA GLY A 32 24.32 8.27 1.90
C GLY A 32 22.85 8.70 1.77
N SER A 33 21.89 7.93 2.32
CA SER A 33 20.49 8.36 2.40
C SER A 33 20.33 9.47 3.45
N LEU A 34 19.40 10.39 3.22
CA LEU A 34 19.08 11.43 4.20
C LEU A 34 18.20 10.83 5.30
N CYS A 35 18.50 11.07 6.56
CA CYS A 35 17.68 10.61 7.68
C CYS A 35 16.87 11.78 8.24
N ILE A 36 15.56 11.61 8.38
CA ILE A 36 14.67 12.61 8.97
C ILE A 36 13.95 12.03 10.19
N GLY A 37 14.15 12.64 11.36
CA GLY A 37 13.43 12.29 12.59
C GLY A 37 14.33 12.29 13.82
N ARG A 38 13.82 12.87 14.92
CA ARG A 38 14.42 12.79 16.25
C ARG A 38 13.84 11.56 16.94
N GLY A 39 14.59 10.48 17.03
CA GLY A 39 14.20 9.36 17.89
C GLY A 39 14.53 9.69 19.34
N LEU A 40 13.52 9.93 20.18
CA LEU A 40 13.44 9.56 21.60
C LEU A 40 12.10 10.04 22.22
N ASN A 41 11.39 9.11 22.88
CA ASN A 41 10.17 9.27 23.68
C ASN A 41 9.05 10.17 23.11
N ASN A 42 8.00 9.54 22.58
CA ASN A 42 6.79 10.15 21.99
C ASN A 42 6.97 10.92 20.67
N THR A 43 8.15 10.87 20.03
CA THR A 43 8.35 11.37 18.67
C THR A 43 8.26 10.24 17.61
N PRO A 44 7.89 10.56 16.35
CA PRO A 44 7.83 9.56 15.29
C PRO A 44 9.22 8.92 15.05
N PRO A 45 9.27 7.62 14.72
CA PRO A 45 10.53 6.92 14.46
C PRO A 45 11.31 7.57 13.32
N ALA A 46 12.64 7.49 13.38
CA ALA A 46 13.52 8.00 12.33
C ALA A 46 13.15 7.38 10.98
N LYS A 47 12.96 8.22 9.96
CA LYS A 47 12.62 7.80 8.59
C LYS A 47 13.80 8.02 7.66
N CYS A 48 14.10 7.04 6.81
CA CYS A 48 15.08 7.18 5.75
C CYS A 48 14.44 7.83 4.52
N VAL A 49 15.09 8.85 3.97
CA VAL A 49 14.81 9.47 2.67
C VAL A 49 15.84 8.95 1.69
N CYS A 50 15.36 8.15 0.75
CA CYS A 50 16.22 7.39 -0.14
C CYS A 50 16.85 8.25 -1.23
N GLN A 51 18.09 7.92 -1.58
CA GLN A 51 18.74 8.47 -2.77
C GLN A 51 18.01 8.02 -4.05
N LEU A 52 18.22 8.77 -5.13
CA LEU A 52 17.69 8.43 -6.44
C LEU A 52 18.07 6.98 -6.81
N GLY A 53 17.09 6.19 -7.21
CA GLY A 53 17.31 4.79 -7.58
C GLY A 53 17.23 3.79 -6.42
N TYR A 54 16.84 4.20 -5.20
CA TYR A 54 16.60 3.31 -4.07
C TYR A 54 15.25 3.57 -3.39
N ILE A 55 14.66 2.53 -2.83
CA ILE A 55 13.36 2.54 -2.15
C ILE A 55 13.36 1.64 -0.90
N GLY A 56 12.23 1.61 -0.19
CA GLY A 56 12.02 0.85 1.03
C GLY A 56 12.35 1.64 2.30
N GLU A 57 11.85 1.17 3.45
CA GLU A 57 11.96 1.88 4.74
C GLU A 57 13.40 2.26 5.11
N ARG A 58 14.35 1.42 4.71
CA ARG A 58 15.79 1.58 4.98
C ARG A 58 16.61 1.98 3.75
N CYS A 59 15.96 2.23 2.62
CA CYS A 59 16.60 2.61 1.35
C CYS A 59 17.62 1.60 0.79
N TYR A 60 17.57 0.33 1.23
CA TYR A 60 18.47 -0.69 0.70
C TYR A 60 18.02 -1.30 -0.62
N ILE A 61 16.78 -1.05 -1.06
CA ILE A 61 16.19 -1.77 -2.19
C ILE A 61 16.40 -0.96 -3.48
N PRO A 62 17.12 -1.48 -4.49
CA PRO A 62 17.29 -0.78 -5.76
C PRO A 62 15.95 -0.65 -6.50
N TYR A 63 15.67 0.55 -7.02
CA TYR A 63 14.47 0.86 -7.80
C TYR A 63 14.42 0.10 -9.14
N GLU A 64 15.57 -0.32 -9.67
CA GLU A 64 15.66 -1.11 -10.91
C GLU A 64 14.81 -2.39 -10.89
N LEU A 65 14.51 -2.94 -9.70
CA LEU A 65 13.59 -4.07 -9.54
C LEU A 65 12.17 -3.78 -10.07
N CYS A 66 11.80 -2.51 -10.15
CA CYS A 66 10.51 -2.02 -10.66
C CYS A 66 10.61 -1.30 -12.02
N GLN A 67 11.80 -1.18 -12.63
CA GLN A 67 12.00 -0.41 -13.87
C GLN A 67 11.53 -1.11 -15.16
N ASN A 68 11.25 -2.41 -15.13
CA ASN A 68 11.12 -3.21 -16.36
C ASN A 68 9.67 -3.53 -16.76
N ASP A 69 8.74 -2.58 -16.61
CA ASP A 69 7.30 -2.80 -16.81
C ASP A 69 6.77 -4.02 -16.02
N SER A 70 7.26 -4.16 -14.79
CA SER A 70 6.92 -5.29 -13.93
C SER A 70 5.42 -5.38 -13.65
N CYS A 71 4.73 -4.22 -13.60
CA CYS A 71 3.29 -4.14 -13.41
C CYS A 71 2.63 -3.48 -14.64
N HIS A 72 1.68 -4.19 -15.24
CA HIS A 72 0.92 -3.72 -16.38
C HIS A 72 -0.24 -2.80 -15.96
N ASN A 73 -0.85 -2.15 -16.95
CA ASN A 73 -2.11 -1.42 -16.82
C ASN A 73 -2.13 -0.34 -15.72
N GLY A 74 -1.00 0.36 -15.53
CA GLY A 74 -0.86 1.41 -14.52
C GLY A 74 -0.78 0.88 -13.09
N GLY A 75 -0.50 -0.42 -12.90
CA GLY A 75 -0.22 -0.99 -11.58
C GLY A 75 1.03 -0.38 -10.96
N THR A 76 1.01 -0.20 -9.64
CA THR A 76 2.16 0.32 -8.88
C THR A 76 3.04 -0.82 -8.44
N CYS A 77 4.30 -0.82 -8.86
CA CYS A 77 5.28 -1.80 -8.40
C CYS A 77 5.78 -1.48 -6.99
N ILE A 78 5.76 -2.49 -6.13
CA ILE A 78 6.31 -2.44 -4.77
C ILE A 78 7.38 -3.52 -4.66
N ALA A 79 8.63 -3.10 -4.52
CA ALA A 79 9.71 -4.03 -4.22
C ALA A 79 9.59 -4.52 -2.76
N LEU A 80 9.66 -5.83 -2.57
CA LEU A 80 9.49 -6.48 -1.28
C LEU A 80 10.83 -6.83 -0.63
N ASP A 81 11.77 -7.35 -1.42
CA ASP A 81 13.09 -7.75 -0.91
C ASP A 81 14.15 -7.70 -2.02
N ARG A 82 15.30 -7.12 -1.69
CA ARG A 82 16.48 -7.03 -2.55
C ARG A 82 17.17 -8.38 -2.74
N ARG A 83 17.27 -9.21 -1.70
CA ARG A 83 18.05 -10.47 -1.74
C ARG A 83 17.44 -11.47 -2.70
N THR A 84 16.11 -11.55 -2.67
CA THR A 84 15.32 -12.42 -3.54
C THR A 84 14.90 -11.74 -4.85
N LYS A 85 15.19 -10.43 -5.02
CA LYS A 85 14.65 -9.60 -6.10
C LYS A 85 13.12 -9.67 -6.19
N ALA A 86 12.45 -9.88 -5.05
CA ALA A 86 11.00 -10.03 -5.00
C ALA A 86 10.32 -8.67 -5.10
N TYR A 87 9.25 -8.62 -5.89
CA TYR A 87 8.36 -7.47 -6.00
C TYR A 87 6.91 -7.96 -6.04
N THR A 88 5.98 -7.05 -5.80
CA THR A 88 4.54 -7.26 -5.98
C THR A 88 3.92 -6.05 -6.66
N CYS A 89 2.77 -6.26 -7.30
CA CYS A 89 2.05 -5.22 -8.01
C CYS A 89 0.76 -4.87 -7.28
N LEU A 90 0.56 -3.59 -6.98
CA LEU A 90 -0.74 -3.07 -6.59
C LEU A 90 -1.51 -2.68 -7.86
N CYS A 91 -2.57 -3.43 -8.15
CA CYS A 91 -3.40 -3.19 -9.32
C CYS A 91 -4.45 -2.12 -9.06
N LEU A 92 -4.77 -1.35 -10.10
CA LEU A 92 -5.98 -0.54 -10.13
C LEU A 92 -7.22 -1.45 -10.07
N ASP A 93 -8.34 -0.94 -9.57
CA ASP A 93 -9.57 -1.74 -9.33
C ASP A 93 -10.05 -2.55 -10.54
N GLN A 94 -9.74 -2.08 -11.76
CA GLN A 94 -10.12 -2.69 -13.03
C GLN A 94 -9.21 -3.84 -13.48
N TYR A 95 -8.16 -4.15 -12.73
CA TYR A 95 -7.15 -5.11 -13.12
C TYR A 95 -6.77 -6.05 -11.98
N TYR A 96 -6.30 -7.25 -12.33
CA TYR A 96 -5.82 -8.24 -11.38
C TYR A 96 -4.74 -9.13 -12.01
N GLY A 97 -4.14 -9.99 -11.19
CA GLY A 97 -3.01 -10.84 -11.58
C GLY A 97 -1.76 -10.44 -10.80
N ASN A 98 -0.71 -11.25 -10.90
CA ASN A 98 0.56 -10.97 -10.22
C ASN A 98 1.26 -9.73 -10.79
N ARG A 99 0.97 -9.38 -12.05
CA ARG A 99 1.49 -8.22 -12.76
C ARG A 99 0.39 -7.30 -13.25
N CYS A 100 -0.83 -7.40 -12.71
CA CYS A 100 -2.00 -6.62 -13.15
C CYS A 100 -2.33 -6.78 -14.64
N GLU A 101 -2.03 -7.94 -15.21
CA GLU A 101 -2.14 -8.24 -16.62
C GLU A 101 -3.58 -8.54 -17.08
N ASN A 102 -4.46 -8.94 -16.15
CA ASN A 102 -5.83 -9.34 -16.45
C ASN A 102 -6.82 -8.22 -16.14
N LYS A 103 -7.86 -8.08 -16.97
CA LYS A 103 -8.97 -7.15 -16.72
C LYS A 103 -10.02 -7.78 -15.82
N SER A 104 -10.40 -7.07 -14.75
CA SER A 104 -11.54 -7.42 -13.91
C SER A 104 -12.84 -7.27 -14.69
N THR A 105 -13.79 -8.15 -14.41
CA THR A 105 -15.16 -8.01 -14.91
C THR A 105 -15.91 -7.00 -14.05
N ILE A 106 -16.83 -6.26 -14.68
CA ILE A 106 -17.59 -5.19 -14.06
C ILE A 106 -19.03 -5.66 -13.85
N LEU A 107 -19.52 -5.54 -12.62
CA LEU A 107 -20.94 -5.68 -12.29
C LEU A 107 -21.50 -4.30 -11.96
N TYR A 108 -22.55 -3.91 -12.67
CA TYR A 108 -23.31 -2.71 -12.35
C TYR A 108 -24.49 -3.09 -11.49
N VAL A 109 -24.47 -2.62 -10.24
CA VAL A 109 -25.62 -2.78 -9.33
C VAL A 109 -26.38 -1.47 -9.33
N SER A 110 -27.64 -1.51 -9.73
CA SER A 110 -28.52 -0.34 -9.74
C SER A 110 -29.78 -0.59 -8.92
N PHE A 111 -30.18 0.39 -8.14
CA PHE A 111 -31.38 0.37 -7.31
C PHE A 111 -32.47 1.21 -7.96
N ALA A 112 -33.64 0.61 -8.17
CA ALA A 112 -34.82 1.37 -8.56
C ALA A 112 -35.30 2.17 -7.35
N SER A 113 -35.12 3.50 -7.38
CA SER A 113 -35.65 4.41 -6.37
C SER A 113 -37.16 4.57 -6.58
N ASN A 114 -37.91 3.52 -6.27
CA ASN A 114 -39.34 3.64 -6.05
C ASN A 114 -39.48 4.12 -4.60
N ASN A 115 -40.42 5.02 -4.29
CA ASN A 115 -40.63 5.70 -2.99
C ASN A 115 -40.87 4.76 -1.77
N GLN A 116 -40.53 3.48 -1.87
CA GLN A 116 -40.81 2.39 -0.95
C GLN A 116 -39.60 1.47 -0.73
N LEU A 117 -38.47 1.70 -1.42
CA LEU A 117 -37.26 0.88 -1.29
C LEU A 117 -36.14 1.69 -0.61
N SER A 118 -35.90 1.43 0.67
CA SER A 118 -34.73 1.96 1.37
C SER A 118 -33.47 1.26 0.86
N ILE A 119 -32.57 2.01 0.21
CA ILE A 119 -31.27 1.49 -0.22
C ILE A 119 -30.41 1.23 1.03
N PRO A 120 -29.82 0.04 1.20
CA PRO A 120 -28.96 -0.22 2.35
C PRO A 120 -27.66 0.61 2.28
N ASP A 121 -27.01 0.84 3.42
CA ASP A 121 -25.73 1.59 3.46
C ASP A 121 -24.56 0.82 2.84
N ALA A 122 -24.71 -0.49 2.64
CA ALA A 122 -23.72 -1.34 2.00
C ALA A 122 -24.34 -2.61 1.42
N ILE A 123 -23.68 -3.19 0.42
CA ILE A 123 -23.99 -4.53 -0.10
C ILE A 123 -22.90 -5.50 0.34
N LEU A 124 -23.29 -6.73 0.65
CA LEU A 124 -22.38 -7.84 0.85
C LEU A 124 -22.27 -8.65 -0.44
N VAL A 125 -21.08 -8.68 -1.02
CA VAL A 125 -20.78 -9.51 -2.19
C VAL A 125 -20.10 -10.78 -1.70
N HIS A 126 -20.79 -11.90 -1.82
CA HIS A 126 -20.24 -13.21 -1.52
C HIS A 126 -19.68 -13.82 -2.81
N SER A 127 -18.40 -14.12 -2.84
CA SER A 127 -17.75 -14.74 -4.00
C SER A 127 -17.06 -16.03 -3.61
N PHE A 128 -17.07 -17.00 -4.52
CA PHE A 128 -16.34 -18.26 -4.35
C PHE A 128 -15.40 -18.52 -5.51
N VAL A 129 -14.27 -19.15 -5.21
CA VAL A 129 -13.30 -19.56 -6.23
C VAL A 129 -13.80 -20.78 -6.98
N THR A 130 -13.85 -20.70 -8.31
CA THR A 130 -13.98 -21.86 -9.19
C THR A 130 -12.64 -22.13 -9.87
N SER A 131 -11.78 -22.95 -9.24
CA SER A 131 -10.54 -23.39 -9.87
C SER A 131 -10.73 -24.78 -10.50
N PRO A 132 -10.50 -24.94 -11.82
CA PRO A 132 -10.58 -26.25 -12.48
C PRO A 132 -9.45 -27.21 -12.04
N SER A 133 -8.34 -26.70 -11.47
CA SER A 133 -7.19 -27.51 -11.03
C SER A 133 -7.27 -27.97 -9.57
N MET A 134 -8.27 -27.51 -8.81
CA MET A 134 -8.42 -27.83 -7.38
C MET A 134 -9.89 -28.13 -7.05
N MET A 135 -10.35 -29.30 -7.48
CA MET A 135 -11.74 -29.79 -7.37
C MET A 135 -12.34 -29.81 -5.95
N ASN A 136 -11.60 -29.51 -4.88
CA ASN A 136 -12.08 -29.62 -3.49
C ASN A 136 -11.78 -28.43 -2.56
N TYR A 137 -11.19 -27.33 -3.05
CA TYR A 137 -10.89 -26.17 -2.20
C TYR A 137 -11.83 -25.00 -2.54
N ARG A 138 -13.04 -25.01 -1.96
CA ARG A 138 -13.97 -23.88 -2.03
C ARG A 138 -13.53 -22.79 -1.06
N ARG A 139 -12.77 -21.82 -1.55
CA ARG A 139 -12.53 -20.56 -0.80
C ARG A 139 -13.67 -19.60 -1.09
N THR A 140 -14.38 -19.19 -0.05
CA THR A 140 -15.41 -18.15 -0.10
C THR A 140 -14.88 -16.86 0.53
N THR A 141 -15.30 -15.72 -0.01
CA THR A 141 -14.97 -14.40 0.52
C THR A 141 -16.25 -13.56 0.53
N ILE A 142 -16.39 -12.73 1.56
CA ILE A 142 -17.49 -11.75 1.67
C ILE A 142 -16.84 -10.37 1.68
N LYS A 143 -17.22 -9.53 0.72
CA LYS A 143 -16.75 -8.15 0.60
C LYS A 143 -17.92 -7.20 0.87
N ARG A 144 -17.74 -6.31 1.86
CA ARG A 144 -18.69 -5.22 2.13
C ARG A 144 -18.37 -4.03 1.22
N ILE A 145 -19.35 -3.58 0.45
CA ILE A 145 -19.22 -2.45 -0.47
C ILE A 145 -20.15 -1.33 0.02
N PRO A 146 -19.59 -0.22 0.54
CA PRO A 146 -20.41 0.91 0.97
C PRO A 146 -21.13 1.54 -0.23
N LEU A 147 -22.39 1.91 -0.05
CA LEU A 147 -23.21 2.57 -1.06
C LEU A 147 -23.23 4.07 -0.79
N TYR A 148 -22.53 4.82 -1.64
CA TYR A 148 -22.44 6.27 -1.52
C TYR A 148 -23.66 6.97 -2.12
N GLN A 149 -24.88 6.79 -1.59
CA GLN A 149 -26.14 7.50 -1.96
C GLN A 149 -26.52 7.59 -3.47
N TYR A 150 -25.74 7.02 -4.38
CA TYR A 150 -26.04 6.96 -5.79
C TYR A 150 -26.89 5.71 -6.06
N ASN A 151 -27.89 5.84 -6.94
CA ASN A 151 -28.71 4.71 -7.40
C ASN A 151 -27.92 3.63 -8.15
N ARG A 152 -26.59 3.76 -8.27
CA ARG A 152 -25.71 2.83 -8.96
C ARG A 152 -24.38 2.70 -8.22
N THR A 153 -23.87 1.48 -8.14
CA THR A 153 -22.51 1.17 -7.65
C THR A 153 -21.84 0.19 -8.61
N ILE A 154 -20.54 0.40 -8.82
CA ILE A 154 -19.71 -0.40 -9.72
C ILE A 154 -18.88 -1.37 -8.88
N VAL A 155 -18.95 -2.65 -9.21
CA VAL A 155 -18.20 -3.70 -8.51
C VAL A 155 -17.28 -4.40 -9.49
N TYR A 156 -15.99 -4.46 -9.15
CA TYR A 156 -14.98 -5.18 -9.92
C TYR A 156 -14.73 -6.55 -9.31
N TYR A 157 -14.71 -7.60 -10.14
CA TYR A 157 -14.42 -8.96 -9.72
C TYR A 157 -13.53 -9.68 -10.74
N THR A 158 -12.75 -10.64 -10.25
CA THR A 158 -11.80 -11.42 -11.07
C THR A 158 -12.49 -12.67 -11.62
N GLN A 159 -12.14 -13.14 -12.83
CA GLN A 159 -12.82 -14.28 -13.47
C GLN A 159 -12.80 -15.59 -12.67
N GLN A 160 -11.82 -15.78 -11.78
CA GLN A 160 -11.74 -16.96 -10.91
C GLN A 160 -12.80 -16.98 -9.80
N TYR A 161 -13.46 -15.85 -9.56
CA TYR A 161 -14.43 -15.67 -8.49
C TYR A 161 -15.79 -15.36 -9.12
N LEU A 162 -16.77 -16.24 -8.91
CA LEU A 162 -18.16 -15.97 -9.29
C LEU A 162 -18.85 -15.25 -8.14
N PRO A 163 -19.28 -13.99 -8.33
CA PRO A 163 -19.95 -13.23 -7.28
C PRO A 163 -21.45 -13.55 -7.24
N HIS A 164 -21.99 -13.63 -6.02
CA HIS A 164 -23.40 -13.59 -5.71
C HIS A 164 -23.67 -12.41 -4.78
N LEU A 165 -24.69 -11.62 -5.10
CA LEU A 165 -25.14 -10.53 -4.24
C LEU A 165 -26.03 -11.11 -3.14
N ILE A 166 -25.70 -10.78 -1.89
CA ILE A 166 -26.53 -11.09 -0.73
C ILE A 166 -27.03 -9.74 -0.20
N PHE A 167 -28.35 -9.56 -0.21
CA PHE A 167 -29.04 -8.36 0.26
C PHE A 167 -29.48 -8.52 1.71
#